data_AF-A0A365MWN5-F1
#
_entry.id   AF-A0A365MWN5-F1
#
_cell.length_a   1.000
_cell.length_b   1.000
_cell.length_c   1.000
_cell.angle_alpha   90.00
_cell.angle_beta   90.00
_cell.angle_gamma   90.00
#
_symmetry.space_group_name_H-M   'P 1'
#
loop_
_entity.id
_entity.type
_entity.pdbx_description
1 polymer ?
#
loop_
_entity_poly.entity_id
_entity_poly.type
_entity_poly.pdbx_seq_one_letter_code
_entity_poly.pdbx_strand_id
1 'polypeptide(L)'
;MCRNPGPVLLPILGRKPSASEPGIPIDVSRANLFDTTYVHQALRNSMILWEYYNYYIKVLLWVCSGTTSGMDQWVGEISPARHHPSKIFFNKSMKVCPYLSLPYRPKQPGPSLWLYALRSALVQTPIPDTNGRQVDLAPLPKRIDEHGVVEFVDNGRPEYERIKLQTIQPDVIVLCTGYQQTFPFLDGKLKVNTRHFSSLVRGIWRREQPTMGFIGFVRPSLGAIPPLAEMQAQLWVLNLVAPCKLSDLNTGDEAHYKLHTKSSDRVTYGVDHESYAYQLALDMNSAPGIVDIWRITWTTQNLTMRSMCRLFIIWAFGAHFNTKFRLIGPWAWGSATEILVSDEFWHTITRRPLLFGETITISQLLRG
;
A
#
# COMPACT_ATOMS: atom_id res chain seq x y z
N MET A 1 -3.42 -5.48 -13.15
CA MET A 1 -2.69 -5.05 -11.94
C MET A 1 -2.79 -3.54 -11.82
N CYS A 2 -3.02 -2.99 -10.62
CA CYS A 2 -3.06 -1.54 -10.47
C CYS A 2 -1.65 -0.96 -10.43
N ARG A 3 -1.41 0.10 -11.18
CA ARG A 3 -0.11 0.75 -11.34
C ARG A 3 -0.22 2.19 -10.84
N ASN A 4 0.90 2.75 -10.41
CA ASN A 4 0.97 4.20 -10.24
C ASN A 4 0.62 4.86 -11.58
N PRO A 5 -0.18 5.93 -11.57
CA PRO A 5 -0.72 6.54 -12.77
C PRO A 5 0.33 7.20 -13.66
N GLY A 6 1.56 7.39 -13.14
CA GLY A 6 2.63 8.07 -13.86
C GLY A 6 2.27 9.52 -14.13
N PRO A 7 2.41 10.43 -13.15
CA PRO A 7 2.17 11.84 -13.41
C PRO A 7 3.11 12.33 -14.51
N VAL A 8 2.56 13.06 -15.47
CA VAL A 8 3.35 13.70 -16.53
C VAL A 8 4.06 14.90 -15.91
N LEU A 9 5.38 14.90 -15.98
CA LEU A 9 6.22 16.04 -15.57
C LEU A 9 6.34 17.04 -16.72
N LEU A 10 6.18 18.32 -16.41
CA LEU A 10 6.15 19.46 -17.33
C LEU A 10 5.20 19.28 -18.53
N PRO A 11 3.89 18.99 -18.33
CA PRO A 11 2.92 18.91 -19.43
C PRO A 11 2.87 20.17 -20.31
N ILE A 12 3.18 21.34 -19.74
CA ILE A 12 3.25 22.61 -20.49
C ILE A 12 4.23 22.57 -21.66
N LEU A 13 5.24 21.70 -21.61
CA LEU A 13 6.20 21.49 -22.70
C LEU A 13 5.69 20.50 -23.77
N GLY A 14 4.39 20.16 -23.77
CA GLY A 14 3.78 19.22 -24.71
C GLY A 14 4.07 17.74 -24.41
N ARG A 15 4.63 17.43 -23.24
CA ARG A 15 4.89 16.05 -22.79
C ARG A 15 3.56 15.30 -22.60
N LYS A 16 3.54 14.04 -23.03
CA LYS A 16 2.33 13.17 -23.00
C LYS A 16 2.61 11.87 -22.24
N PRO A 17 1.56 11.20 -21.73
CA PRO A 17 1.70 9.89 -21.11
C PRO A 17 2.23 8.88 -22.15
N SER A 18 3.28 8.14 -21.79
CA SER A 18 3.82 7.09 -22.66
C SER A 18 3.16 5.75 -22.35
N ALA A 19 2.54 5.13 -23.37
CA ALA A 19 2.00 3.78 -23.25
C ALA A 19 3.09 2.70 -23.09
N SER A 20 4.33 2.99 -23.52
CA SER A 20 5.46 2.06 -23.42
C SER A 20 6.18 2.10 -22.06
N GLU A 21 5.87 3.07 -21.21
CA GLU A 21 6.42 3.20 -19.85
C GLU A 21 5.32 2.99 -18.79
N PRO A 22 4.78 1.77 -18.67
CA PRO A 22 3.69 1.55 -17.74
C PRO A 22 4.23 1.70 -16.32
N GLY A 23 3.58 2.57 -15.53
CA GLY A 23 4.01 2.90 -14.17
C GLY A 23 4.24 1.67 -13.29
N ILE A 24 5.04 1.86 -12.24
CA ILE A 24 5.39 0.79 -11.29
C ILE A 24 4.11 0.28 -10.61
N PRO A 25 3.95 -1.03 -10.41
CA PRO A 25 2.87 -1.54 -9.59
C PRO A 25 2.93 -0.90 -8.20
N ILE A 26 1.80 -0.38 -7.72
CA ILE A 26 1.75 0.42 -6.48
C ILE A 26 2.21 -0.37 -5.24
N ASP A 27 2.07 -1.69 -5.30
CA ASP A 27 2.44 -2.60 -4.21
C ASP A 27 3.95 -2.76 -4.03
N VAL A 28 4.75 -2.38 -5.04
CA VAL A 28 6.20 -2.54 -5.04
C VAL A 28 6.93 -1.21 -5.28
N SER A 29 6.21 -0.10 -5.16
CA SER A 29 6.75 1.23 -5.41
C SER A 29 7.48 1.85 -4.22
N ARG A 30 7.42 1.25 -3.03
CA ARG A 30 8.15 1.73 -1.85
C ARG A 30 9.62 1.30 -1.88
N ALA A 31 10.47 2.15 -1.32
CA ALA A 31 11.87 1.84 -1.06
C ALA A 31 12.02 1.58 0.44
N ASN A 32 12.87 0.64 0.82
CA ASN A 32 12.77 0.05 2.16
C ASN A 32 13.94 0.40 3.09
N LEU A 33 15.13 0.68 2.55
CA LEU A 33 16.28 1.03 3.37
C LEU A 33 16.04 2.35 4.12
N PHE A 34 16.20 2.31 5.45
CA PHE A 34 15.93 3.39 6.41
C PHE A 34 14.48 3.88 6.50
N ASP A 35 13.58 3.33 5.69
CA ASP A 35 12.14 3.59 5.77
C ASP A 35 11.42 2.52 6.59
N THR A 36 11.65 1.25 6.25
CA THR A 36 11.07 0.08 6.93
C THR A 36 12.13 -0.90 7.42
N THR A 37 13.34 -0.82 6.87
CA THR A 37 14.52 -1.64 7.20
C THR A 37 15.53 -0.75 7.93
N TYR A 38 16.13 -1.26 9.02
CA TYR A 38 17.11 -0.48 9.82
C TYR A 38 16.59 0.86 10.34
N VAL A 39 15.27 0.96 10.57
CA VAL A 39 14.68 2.14 11.22
C VAL A 39 15.17 2.20 12.66
N HIS A 40 15.69 3.35 13.07
CA HIS A 40 16.12 3.56 14.44
C HIS A 40 14.95 3.32 15.42
N GLN A 41 15.20 2.62 16.53
CA GLN A 41 14.14 2.21 17.48
C GLN A 41 13.31 3.40 17.99
N ALA A 42 13.94 4.54 18.24
CA ALA A 42 13.22 5.76 18.66
C ALA A 42 12.21 6.25 17.61
N LEU A 43 12.54 6.15 16.31
CA LEU A 43 11.62 6.52 15.23
C LEU A 43 10.51 5.46 15.08
N ARG A 44 10.90 4.17 15.07
CA ARG A 44 10.00 3.02 14.96
C ARG A 44 8.94 2.98 16.05
N ASN A 45 9.29 3.36 17.28
CA ASN A 45 8.41 3.34 18.44
C ASN A 45 7.67 4.67 18.65
N SER A 46 7.70 5.58 17.67
CA SER A 46 7.06 6.90 17.74
C SER A 46 6.08 7.12 16.60
N MET A 47 5.27 8.18 16.72
CA MET A 47 4.40 8.64 15.63
C MET A 47 5.15 9.44 14.55
N ILE A 48 6.44 9.76 14.73
CA ILE A 48 7.18 10.66 13.83
C ILE A 48 7.21 10.11 12.41
N LEU A 49 7.47 8.80 12.25
CA LEU A 49 7.51 8.15 10.94
C LEU A 49 6.13 8.17 10.26
N TRP A 50 5.08 7.92 11.03
CA TRP A 50 3.70 7.97 10.56
C TRP A 50 3.25 9.38 10.16
N GLU A 51 3.67 10.42 10.88
CA GLU A 51 3.43 11.81 10.52
C GLU A 51 4.22 12.21 9.27
N TYR A 52 5.48 11.76 9.14
CA TYR A 52 6.23 11.93 7.90
C TYR A 52 5.47 11.34 6.70
N TYR A 53 4.92 10.12 6.82
CA TYR A 53 4.09 9.53 5.77
C TYR A 53 2.83 10.34 5.48
N ASN A 54 2.19 10.90 6.51
CA ASN A 54 1.01 11.75 6.36
C ASN A 54 1.31 12.97 5.48
N TYR A 55 2.39 13.70 5.78
CA TYR A 55 2.81 14.84 4.96
C TYR A 55 3.27 14.41 3.58
N TYR A 56 4.15 13.41 3.49
CA TYR A 56 4.68 12.91 2.23
C TYR A 56 3.57 12.49 1.25
N ILE A 57 2.61 11.68 1.71
CA ILE A 57 1.51 11.20 0.89
C ILE A 57 0.59 12.35 0.46
N LYS A 58 0.23 13.25 1.38
CA LYS A 58 -0.65 14.39 1.05
C LYS A 58 0.01 15.34 0.05
N VAL A 59 1.29 15.65 0.23
CA VAL A 59 2.06 16.47 -0.71
C VAL A 59 2.13 15.77 -2.07
N LEU A 60 2.47 14.49 -2.12
CA LEU A 60 2.55 13.74 -3.36
C LEU A 60 1.22 13.73 -4.12
N LEU A 61 0.11 13.43 -3.43
CA LEU A 61 -1.23 13.45 -4.02
C LEU A 61 -1.61 14.83 -4.55
N TRP A 62 -1.32 15.89 -3.78
CA TRP A 62 -1.62 17.25 -4.18
C TRP A 62 -0.80 17.68 -5.38
N VAL A 63 0.51 17.45 -5.39
CA VAL A 63 1.38 17.76 -6.53
C VAL A 63 0.89 17.03 -7.78
N CYS A 64 0.59 15.73 -7.66
CA CYS A 64 0.23 14.89 -8.80
C CYS A 64 -1.18 15.16 -9.35
N SER A 65 -2.14 15.57 -8.52
CA SER A 65 -3.55 15.58 -8.91
C SER A 65 -4.37 16.78 -8.42
N GLY A 66 -3.79 17.66 -7.61
CA GLY A 66 -4.43 18.87 -7.08
C GLY A 66 -5.23 18.67 -5.79
N THR A 67 -5.28 17.45 -5.25
CA THR A 67 -6.08 17.07 -4.07
C THR A 67 -5.26 16.22 -3.10
N THR A 68 -5.54 16.31 -1.81
CA THR A 68 -4.89 15.51 -0.74
C THR A 68 -5.72 14.31 -0.32
N SER A 69 -6.95 14.19 -0.82
CA SER A 69 -7.94 13.19 -0.38
C SER A 69 -7.66 11.79 -0.91
N GLY A 70 -7.08 11.73 -2.10
CA GLY A 70 -6.82 10.52 -2.85
C GLY A 70 -6.31 10.88 -4.24
N MET A 71 -5.97 9.87 -5.03
CA MET A 71 -5.43 10.09 -6.37
C MET A 71 -6.52 10.62 -7.30
N ASP A 72 -6.43 11.90 -7.67
CA ASP A 72 -7.43 12.62 -8.48
C ASP A 72 -8.86 12.51 -7.89
N GLN A 73 -8.94 12.41 -6.57
CA GLN A 73 -10.19 12.37 -5.82
C GLN A 73 -10.57 13.77 -5.33
N TRP A 74 -11.46 14.45 -6.06
CA TRP A 74 -11.88 15.83 -5.75
C TRP A 74 -13.12 15.91 -4.86
N VAL A 75 -13.74 14.77 -4.56
CA VAL A 75 -14.94 14.67 -3.72
C VAL A 75 -14.97 13.32 -2.99
N GLY A 76 -15.79 13.20 -1.95
CA GLY A 76 -15.99 11.94 -1.25
C GLY A 76 -14.84 11.57 -0.33
N GLU A 77 -14.08 12.56 0.14
CA GLU A 77 -12.98 12.32 1.04
C GLU A 77 -13.43 11.78 2.39
N ILE A 78 -12.53 11.01 3.02
CA ILE A 78 -12.75 10.46 4.35
C ILE A 78 -12.79 11.60 5.40
N SER A 79 -13.54 11.38 6.48
CA SER A 79 -13.62 12.30 7.61
C SER A 79 -12.22 12.74 8.10
N PRO A 80 -12.00 14.03 8.44
CA PRO A 80 -10.70 14.52 8.90
C PRO A 80 -10.08 13.72 10.06
N ALA A 81 -10.90 13.26 11.01
CA ALA A 81 -10.46 12.45 12.15
C ALA A 81 -9.78 11.11 11.75
N ARG A 82 -10.08 10.61 10.55
CA ARG A 82 -9.53 9.37 9.97
C ARG A 82 -8.56 9.63 8.84
N HIS A 83 -8.37 10.87 8.38
CA HIS A 83 -7.53 11.20 7.22
C HIS A 83 -6.04 11.22 7.57
N HIS A 84 -5.54 10.04 7.91
CA HIS A 84 -4.16 9.79 8.29
C HIS A 84 -3.75 8.38 7.80
N PRO A 85 -2.59 8.20 7.13
CA PRO A 85 -2.17 6.91 6.55
C PRO A 85 -2.15 5.74 7.55
N SER A 86 -1.82 6.02 8.81
CA SER A 86 -1.84 5.00 9.88
C SER A 86 -3.23 4.48 10.22
N LYS A 87 -4.31 5.08 9.71
CA LYS A 87 -5.71 4.76 10.07
C LYS A 87 -6.56 4.30 8.89
N ILE A 88 -5.98 4.20 7.70
CA ILE A 88 -6.73 3.97 6.46
C ILE A 88 -6.16 2.81 5.65
N PHE A 89 -7.04 2.24 4.83
CA PHE A 89 -6.66 1.30 3.78
C PHE A 89 -6.76 2.04 2.45
N PHE A 90 -5.68 2.01 1.67
CA PHE A 90 -5.65 2.67 0.37
C PHE A 90 -6.46 1.86 -0.64
N ASN A 91 -7.38 2.51 -1.35
CA ASN A 91 -7.96 1.94 -2.55
C ASN A 91 -6.97 2.14 -3.69
N LYS A 92 -6.50 1.03 -4.27
CA LYS A 92 -5.52 1.08 -5.35
C LYS A 92 -6.15 1.54 -6.67
N SER A 93 -7.45 1.39 -6.85
CA SER A 93 -8.16 1.74 -8.07
C SER A 93 -8.54 3.21 -8.10
N MET A 94 -8.23 3.85 -9.22
CA MET A 94 -8.61 5.22 -9.55
C MET A 94 -9.55 5.30 -10.76
N LYS A 95 -10.02 4.16 -11.29
CA LYS A 95 -10.75 4.10 -12.56
C LYS A 95 -12.04 4.93 -12.57
N VAL A 96 -12.66 5.11 -11.40
CA VAL A 96 -13.90 5.87 -11.24
C VAL A 96 -13.66 7.36 -10.98
N CYS A 97 -12.45 7.74 -10.53
CA CYS A 97 -12.11 9.13 -10.19
C CYS A 97 -12.35 10.13 -11.33
N PRO A 98 -12.03 9.84 -12.61
CA PRO A 98 -12.30 10.79 -13.70
C PRO A 98 -13.79 11.17 -13.80
N TYR A 99 -14.68 10.21 -13.57
CA TYR A 99 -16.13 10.39 -13.66
C TYR A 99 -16.71 11.08 -12.42
N LEU A 100 -16.22 10.72 -11.22
CA LEU A 100 -16.65 11.35 -9.96
C LEU A 100 -16.16 12.79 -9.83
N SER A 101 -14.90 13.05 -10.20
CA SER A 101 -14.24 14.33 -10.00
C SER A 101 -14.56 15.35 -11.09
N LEU A 102 -15.10 14.92 -12.25
CA LEU A 102 -15.43 15.78 -13.40
C LEU A 102 -16.21 17.06 -13.03
N PRO A 103 -17.26 17.02 -12.20
CA PRO A 103 -18.00 18.23 -11.83
C PRO A 103 -17.32 19.09 -10.75
N TYR A 104 -16.35 18.55 -9.99
CA TYR A 104 -15.75 19.23 -8.83
C TYR A 104 -14.40 19.87 -9.11
N ARG A 105 -13.79 19.60 -10.27
CA ARG A 105 -12.55 20.30 -10.67
C ARG A 105 -12.82 21.80 -10.88
N PRO A 106 -11.86 22.68 -10.55
CA PRO A 106 -11.99 24.10 -10.82
C PRO A 106 -12.23 24.36 -12.31
N LYS A 107 -13.33 25.06 -12.63
CA LYS A 107 -13.68 25.49 -14.00
C LYS A 107 -13.94 26.99 -14.10
N GLN A 108 -14.37 27.61 -13.00
CA GLN A 108 -14.70 29.02 -12.97
C GLN A 108 -13.45 29.89 -12.79
N PRO A 109 -13.35 31.05 -13.46
CA PRO A 109 -12.25 31.99 -13.26
C PRO A 109 -12.11 32.38 -11.80
N GLY A 110 -10.89 32.26 -11.26
CA GLY A 110 -10.61 32.60 -9.87
C GLY A 110 -9.29 32.00 -9.37
N PRO A 111 -8.90 32.29 -8.11
CA PRO A 111 -7.63 31.81 -7.55
C PRO A 111 -7.46 30.29 -7.58
N SER A 112 -8.56 29.54 -7.39
CA SER A 112 -8.54 28.08 -7.42
C SER A 112 -8.21 27.51 -8.81
N LEU A 113 -8.78 28.10 -9.88
CA LEU A 113 -8.47 27.74 -11.25
C LEU A 113 -7.03 28.12 -11.62
N TRP A 114 -6.56 29.29 -11.19
CA TRP A 114 -5.17 29.71 -11.39
C TRP A 114 -4.18 28.75 -10.73
N LEU A 115 -4.40 28.41 -9.47
CA LEU A 115 -3.55 27.46 -8.74
C LEU A 115 -3.59 26.07 -9.39
N TYR A 116 -4.77 25.62 -9.79
CA TYR A 116 -4.94 24.35 -10.51
C TYR A 116 -4.18 24.35 -11.84
N ALA A 117 -4.33 25.41 -12.65
CA ALA A 117 -3.68 25.55 -13.94
C ALA A 117 -2.15 25.58 -13.80
N LEU A 118 -1.62 26.43 -12.92
CA LEU A 118 -0.17 26.53 -12.65
C LEU A 118 0.42 25.19 -12.20
N ARG A 119 -0.23 24.52 -11.24
CA ARG A 119 0.24 23.21 -10.76
C ARG A 119 0.16 22.15 -11.86
N SER A 120 -0.97 22.07 -12.57
CA SER A 120 -1.18 21.08 -13.65
C SER A 120 -0.24 21.28 -14.83
N ALA A 121 0.24 22.51 -15.06
CA ALA A 121 1.25 22.81 -16.06
C ALA A 121 2.62 22.22 -15.72
N LEU A 122 2.91 22.00 -14.43
CA LEU A 122 4.18 21.44 -13.95
C LEU A 122 4.10 19.92 -13.72
N VAL A 123 3.03 19.42 -13.10
CA VAL A 123 2.85 17.99 -12.83
C VAL A 123 1.36 17.66 -12.93
N GLN A 124 1.01 16.65 -13.74
CA GLN A 124 -0.39 16.23 -13.86
C GLN A 124 -0.54 14.73 -14.08
N THR A 125 -1.33 14.11 -13.21
CA THR A 125 -1.89 12.78 -13.44
C THR A 125 -2.80 12.83 -14.66
N PRO A 126 -2.61 11.95 -15.67
CA PRO A 126 -3.43 11.95 -16.87
C PRO A 126 -4.92 11.85 -16.50
N ILE A 127 -5.73 12.77 -17.02
CA ILE A 127 -7.19 12.78 -16.84
C ILE A 127 -7.81 12.23 -18.12
N PRO A 128 -8.34 11.00 -18.11
CA PRO A 128 -9.04 10.45 -19.26
C PRO A 128 -10.28 11.29 -19.60
N ASP A 129 -10.59 11.41 -20.89
CA ASP A 129 -11.86 11.97 -21.32
C ASP A 129 -13.00 11.00 -20.97
N THR A 130 -13.99 11.49 -20.24
CA THR A 130 -15.15 10.70 -19.84
C THR A 130 -16.20 10.58 -20.95
N ASN A 131 -16.03 11.31 -22.06
CA ASN A 131 -16.99 11.43 -23.17
C ASN A 131 -18.38 11.84 -22.68
N GLY A 132 -18.43 12.81 -21.76
CA GLY A 132 -19.67 13.30 -21.17
C GLY A 132 -20.30 12.40 -20.11
N ARG A 133 -19.75 11.19 -19.86
CA ARG A 133 -20.23 10.32 -18.78
C ARG A 133 -19.77 10.86 -17.43
N GLN A 134 -20.60 10.68 -16.42
CA GLN A 134 -20.38 11.15 -15.05
C GLN A 134 -20.92 10.13 -14.04
N VAL A 135 -20.34 10.13 -12.85
CA VAL A 135 -20.91 9.46 -11.67
C VAL A 135 -21.17 10.54 -10.64
N ASP A 136 -22.41 10.70 -10.20
CA ASP A 136 -22.74 11.60 -9.11
C ASP A 136 -22.45 10.94 -7.77
N LEU A 137 -21.92 11.74 -6.84
CA LEU A 137 -21.74 11.34 -5.46
C LEU A 137 -22.91 11.88 -4.62
N ALA A 138 -23.35 11.09 -3.65
CA ALA A 138 -24.33 11.47 -2.66
C ALA A 138 -23.82 11.19 -1.24
N PRO A 139 -24.30 11.92 -0.22
CA PRO A 139 -24.10 11.54 1.17
C PRO A 139 -24.73 10.18 1.50
N LEU A 140 -24.54 9.72 2.74
CA LEU A 140 -25.24 8.51 3.19
C LEU A 140 -26.76 8.74 3.16
N PRO A 141 -27.53 7.73 2.70
CA PRO A 141 -28.98 7.79 2.77
C PRO A 141 -29.42 7.78 4.23
N LYS A 142 -30.33 8.69 4.59
CA LYS A 142 -31.00 8.73 5.89
C LYS A 142 -32.11 7.69 5.96
N ARG A 143 -32.91 7.61 4.90
CA ARG A 143 -33.96 6.59 4.70
C ARG A 143 -34.35 6.52 3.23
N ILE A 144 -35.09 5.47 2.89
CA ILE A 144 -35.83 5.35 1.65
C ILE A 144 -37.31 5.34 2.05
N ASP A 145 -38.10 6.22 1.46
CA ASP A 145 -39.52 6.32 1.79
C ASP A 145 -40.37 5.20 1.14
N GLU A 146 -41.67 5.21 1.40
CA GLU A 146 -42.62 4.22 0.88
C GLU A 146 -42.74 4.23 -0.65
N HIS A 147 -42.32 5.33 -1.30
CA HIS A 147 -42.30 5.50 -2.74
C HIS A 147 -40.95 5.09 -3.36
N GLY A 148 -39.98 4.65 -2.55
CA GLY A 148 -38.64 4.30 -3.01
C GLY A 148 -37.71 5.49 -3.22
N VAL A 149 -38.09 6.70 -2.79
CA VAL A 149 -37.28 7.90 -2.91
C VAL A 149 -36.28 7.98 -1.76
N VAL A 150 -35.03 8.30 -2.09
CA VAL A 150 -33.95 8.38 -1.11
C VAL A 150 -33.89 9.78 -0.48
N GLU A 151 -34.01 9.84 0.84
CA GLU A 151 -33.71 11.05 1.61
C GLU A 151 -32.25 10.99 2.07
N PHE A 152 -31.43 11.97 1.67
CA PHE A 152 -30.02 12.04 2.04
C PHE A 152 -29.78 12.89 3.29
N VAL A 153 -28.74 12.55 4.06
CA VAL A 153 -28.29 13.39 5.17
C VAL A 153 -27.53 14.61 4.60
N ASP A 154 -27.91 15.81 5.03
CA ASP A 154 -27.09 17.01 4.79
C ASP A 154 -25.77 16.89 5.56
N ASN A 155 -24.68 16.74 4.81
CA ASN A 155 -23.32 16.64 5.36
C ASN A 155 -22.52 17.93 5.17
N GLY A 156 -23.14 19.02 4.69
CA GLY A 156 -22.50 20.31 4.44
C GLY A 156 -21.44 20.29 3.33
N ARG A 157 -21.44 19.28 2.46
CA ARG A 157 -20.40 19.11 1.42
C ARG A 157 -20.94 19.26 0.00
N PRO A 158 -20.05 19.52 -0.99
CA PRO A 158 -20.46 19.79 -2.36
C PRO A 158 -21.30 18.69 -3.01
N GLU A 159 -21.13 17.42 -2.61
CA GLU A 159 -21.98 16.33 -3.09
C GLU A 159 -23.45 16.48 -2.71
N TYR A 160 -23.76 16.92 -1.49
CA TYR A 160 -25.14 17.15 -1.06
C TYR A 160 -25.77 18.32 -1.82
N GLU A 161 -25.03 19.43 -1.92
CA GLU A 161 -25.50 20.66 -2.58
C GLU A 161 -25.93 20.42 -4.04
N ARG A 162 -25.29 19.47 -4.73
CA ARG A 162 -25.61 19.13 -6.12
C ARG A 162 -26.87 18.29 -6.28
N ILE A 163 -27.18 17.44 -5.30
CA ILE A 163 -28.29 16.49 -5.40
C ILE A 163 -29.52 16.91 -4.59
N LYS A 164 -29.41 17.88 -3.68
CA LYS A 164 -30.50 18.22 -2.73
C LYS A 164 -31.83 18.63 -3.37
N LEU A 165 -31.81 19.08 -4.63
CA LEU A 165 -33.01 19.44 -5.39
C LEU A 165 -33.49 18.31 -6.33
N GLN A 166 -32.79 17.19 -6.36
CA GLN A 166 -33.10 16.05 -7.21
C GLN A 166 -33.92 15.02 -6.43
N THR A 167 -34.95 14.46 -7.07
CA THR A 167 -35.66 13.28 -6.56
C THR A 167 -34.97 12.04 -7.09
N ILE A 168 -34.37 11.25 -6.21
CA ILE A 168 -33.61 10.04 -6.59
C ILE A 168 -34.38 8.81 -6.14
N GLN A 169 -34.82 8.00 -7.10
CA GLN A 169 -35.50 6.72 -6.91
C GLN A 169 -34.69 5.63 -7.62
N PRO A 170 -33.86 4.84 -6.91
CA PRO A 170 -32.99 3.86 -7.53
C PRO A 170 -33.73 2.58 -7.91
N ASP A 171 -33.47 2.04 -9.11
CA ASP A 171 -33.96 0.72 -9.52
C ASP A 171 -33.24 -0.43 -8.79
N VAL A 172 -31.97 -0.21 -8.44
CA VAL A 172 -31.10 -1.22 -7.82
C VAL A 172 -30.27 -0.60 -6.72
N ILE A 173 -30.20 -1.27 -5.57
CA ILE A 173 -29.36 -0.89 -4.43
C ILE A 173 -28.29 -1.96 -4.24
N VAL A 174 -27.02 -1.56 -4.29
CA VAL A 174 -25.87 -2.44 -4.04
C VAL A 174 -25.19 -2.05 -2.74
N LEU A 175 -25.25 -2.93 -1.73
CA LEU A 175 -24.67 -2.69 -0.41
C LEU A 175 -23.19 -3.10 -0.35
N CYS A 176 -22.30 -2.12 -0.50
CA CYS A 176 -20.84 -2.31 -0.40
C CYS A 176 -20.33 -2.19 1.06
N THR A 177 -21.01 -2.79 2.04
CA THR A 177 -20.76 -2.61 3.49
C THR A 177 -19.62 -3.47 4.05
N GLY A 178 -19.07 -4.36 3.24
CA GLY A 178 -17.95 -5.24 3.59
C GLY A 178 -18.39 -6.60 4.17
N TYR A 179 -17.45 -7.31 4.79
CA TYR A 179 -17.63 -8.70 5.25
C TYR A 179 -17.26 -8.85 6.73
N GLN A 180 -17.90 -9.81 7.40
CA GLN A 180 -17.53 -10.30 8.73
C GLN A 180 -16.83 -11.65 8.61
N GLN A 181 -15.84 -11.89 9.48
CA GLN A 181 -15.13 -13.16 9.55
C GLN A 181 -15.76 -14.04 10.61
N THR A 182 -16.13 -15.28 10.25
CA THR A 182 -16.69 -16.27 11.18
C THR A 182 -16.04 -17.63 10.94
N PHE A 183 -15.93 -18.44 11.99
CA PHE A 183 -15.36 -19.80 11.92
C PHE A 183 -16.36 -20.81 12.51
N PRO A 184 -17.41 -21.20 11.78
CA PRO A 184 -18.48 -22.05 12.32
C PRO A 184 -17.98 -23.39 12.87
N PHE A 185 -16.87 -23.90 12.32
CA PHE A 185 -16.24 -25.16 12.70
C PHE A 185 -15.44 -25.13 14.02
N LEU A 186 -15.15 -23.96 14.59
CA LEU A 186 -14.46 -23.85 15.88
C LEU A 186 -15.45 -23.95 17.06
N ASP A 187 -15.04 -24.55 18.18
CA ASP A 187 -15.84 -24.56 19.40
C ASP A 187 -16.08 -23.14 19.96
N GLY A 188 -17.20 -22.95 20.67
CA GLY A 188 -17.61 -21.65 21.22
C GLY A 188 -16.51 -20.96 22.06
N LYS A 189 -15.79 -21.71 22.88
CA LYS A 189 -14.66 -21.20 23.69
C LYS A 189 -13.49 -20.73 22.83
N LEU A 190 -13.24 -21.38 21.68
CA LEU A 190 -12.21 -20.97 20.72
C LEU A 190 -12.66 -19.76 19.88
N LYS A 191 -13.96 -19.67 19.56
CA LYS A 191 -14.58 -18.59 18.76
C LYS A 191 -14.51 -17.21 19.40
N VAL A 192 -14.83 -17.07 20.70
CA VAL A 192 -14.88 -15.76 21.40
C VAL A 192 -13.57 -14.97 21.23
N ASN A 193 -12.46 -15.68 21.19
CA ASN A 193 -11.11 -15.13 21.13
C ASN A 193 -10.55 -15.04 19.68
N THR A 194 -11.40 -15.09 18.65
CA THR A 194 -11.01 -14.85 17.23
C THR A 194 -11.46 -13.48 16.70
N ARG A 195 -12.19 -12.70 17.51
CA ARG A 195 -12.70 -11.38 17.10
C ARG A 195 -11.62 -10.30 16.97
N HIS A 196 -10.45 -10.53 17.58
CA HIS A 196 -9.33 -9.59 17.59
C HIS A 196 -8.02 -10.28 17.21
N PHE A 197 -7.82 -10.52 15.91
CA PHE A 197 -6.55 -11.07 15.40
C PHE A 197 -5.33 -10.25 15.85
N SER A 198 -5.49 -8.95 16.12
CA SER A 198 -4.45 -8.08 16.66
C SER A 198 -3.87 -8.51 18.02
N SER A 199 -4.55 -9.42 18.74
CA SER A 199 -4.09 -10.02 20.00
C SER A 199 -3.26 -11.29 19.82
N LEU A 200 -3.26 -11.88 18.63
CA LEU A 200 -2.45 -13.06 18.30
C LEU A 200 -0.99 -12.66 18.10
N VAL A 201 -0.06 -13.57 18.38
CA VAL A 201 1.36 -13.40 18.08
C VAL A 201 1.50 -13.12 16.59
N ARG A 202 1.98 -11.91 16.26
CA ARG A 202 2.06 -11.40 14.89
C ARG A 202 0.74 -11.47 14.09
N GLY A 203 -0.41 -11.58 14.74
CA GLY A 203 -1.68 -11.80 14.04
C GLY A 203 -1.92 -13.24 13.55
N ILE A 204 -1.15 -14.22 14.03
CA ILE A 204 -1.13 -15.59 13.48
C ILE A 204 -1.65 -16.64 14.48
N TRP A 205 -1.01 -16.82 15.64
CA TRP A 205 -1.40 -17.86 16.61
C TRP A 205 -1.50 -17.32 18.04
N ARG A 206 -2.08 -18.10 18.95
CA ARG A 206 -2.14 -17.76 20.38
C ARG A 206 -0.90 -18.25 21.10
N ARG A 207 -0.27 -17.40 21.92
CA ARG A 207 0.95 -17.77 22.63
C ARG A 207 0.78 -19.04 23.48
N GLU A 208 -0.39 -19.22 24.09
CA GLU A 208 -0.73 -20.36 24.95
C GLU A 208 -1.17 -21.60 24.14
N GLN A 209 -1.49 -21.43 22.86
CA GLN A 209 -1.96 -22.50 21.97
C GLN A 209 -1.33 -22.36 20.58
N PRO A 210 -0.03 -22.68 20.43
CA PRO A 210 0.69 -22.47 19.19
C PRO A 210 0.29 -23.44 18.06
N THR A 211 -0.38 -24.55 18.37
CA THR A 211 -0.77 -25.59 17.41
C THR A 211 -1.89 -25.18 16.45
N MET A 212 -2.45 -23.98 16.57
CA MET A 212 -3.47 -23.43 15.68
C MET A 212 -3.07 -22.03 15.19
N GLY A 213 -2.94 -21.87 13.88
CA GLY A 213 -2.59 -20.61 13.23
C GLY A 213 -3.68 -20.10 12.27
N PHE A 214 -3.85 -18.79 12.22
CA PHE A 214 -4.74 -18.07 11.32
C PHE A 214 -3.91 -17.37 10.25
N ILE A 215 -3.97 -17.87 9.02
CA ILE A 215 -3.15 -17.40 7.90
C ILE A 215 -3.97 -16.54 6.94
N GLY A 216 -3.43 -15.40 6.53
CA GLY A 216 -4.06 -14.47 5.58
C GLY A 216 -5.15 -13.57 6.18
N PHE A 217 -5.27 -13.52 7.52
CA PHE A 217 -6.29 -12.71 8.20
C PHE A 217 -5.84 -11.28 8.53
N VAL A 218 -4.56 -10.96 8.32
CA VAL A 218 -4.08 -9.57 8.38
C VAL A 218 -4.46 -8.81 7.11
N ARG A 219 -4.73 -7.51 7.24
CA ARG A 219 -5.09 -6.66 6.11
C ARG A 219 -4.00 -5.60 5.89
N PRO A 220 -3.22 -5.66 4.80
CA PRO A 220 -2.28 -4.60 4.50
C PRO A 220 -3.00 -3.29 4.14
N SER A 221 -2.49 -2.15 4.63
CA SER A 221 -2.95 -0.80 4.28
C SER A 221 -2.77 -0.53 2.78
N LEU A 222 -1.61 -0.92 2.27
CA LEU A 222 -1.20 -0.94 0.87
C LEU A 222 -0.27 -2.15 0.69
N GLY A 223 -0.63 -3.08 -0.19
CA GLY A 223 0.13 -4.33 -0.40
C GLY A 223 -0.80 -5.51 -0.67
N ALA A 224 -0.23 -6.72 -0.74
CA ALA A 224 -0.96 -7.92 -1.12
C ALA A 224 -1.05 -8.93 0.04
N ILE A 225 -2.19 -9.61 0.19
CA ILE A 225 -2.38 -10.63 1.22
C ILE A 225 -1.56 -11.90 0.92
N PRO A 226 -1.50 -12.45 -0.31
CA PRO A 226 -0.77 -13.68 -0.60
C PRO A 226 0.69 -13.72 -0.12
N PRO A 227 1.56 -12.69 -0.37
CA PRO A 227 2.92 -12.72 0.15
C PRO A 227 2.98 -12.66 1.68
N LEU A 228 2.10 -11.90 2.33
CA LEU A 228 2.03 -11.91 3.79
C LEU A 228 1.57 -13.27 4.33
N ALA A 229 0.59 -13.89 3.69
CA ALA A 229 0.09 -15.22 4.07
C ALA A 229 1.20 -16.29 3.95
N GLU A 230 2.04 -16.21 2.92
CA GLU A 230 3.24 -17.06 2.80
C GLU A 230 4.18 -16.86 3.99
N MET A 231 4.56 -15.61 4.30
CA MET A 231 5.44 -15.31 5.43
C MET A 231 4.84 -15.73 6.78
N GLN A 232 3.52 -15.54 6.96
CA GLN A 232 2.78 -16.00 8.13
C GLN A 232 2.84 -17.52 8.28
N ALA A 233 2.62 -18.26 7.18
CA ALA A 233 2.69 -19.71 7.18
C ALA A 233 4.10 -20.21 7.50
N GLN A 234 5.12 -19.60 6.90
CA GLN A 234 6.53 -19.91 7.16
C GLN A 234 6.91 -19.72 8.63
N LEU A 235 6.51 -18.58 9.23
CA LEU A 235 6.80 -18.30 10.63
C LEU A 235 6.07 -19.29 11.55
N TRP A 236 4.80 -19.55 11.30
CA TRP A 236 4.00 -20.46 12.12
C TRP A 236 4.50 -21.89 12.06
N VAL A 237 4.82 -22.40 10.85
CA VAL A 237 5.41 -23.73 10.69
C VAL A 237 6.76 -23.81 11.39
N LEU A 238 7.62 -22.79 11.24
CA LEU A 238 8.92 -22.75 11.90
C LEU A 238 8.79 -22.78 13.43
N ASN A 239 7.82 -22.06 13.99
CA ASN A 239 7.48 -22.10 15.42
C ASN A 239 7.09 -23.51 15.90
N LEU A 240 6.41 -24.29 15.07
CA LEU A 240 5.99 -25.65 15.42
C LEU A 240 7.12 -26.67 15.30
N VAL A 241 7.95 -26.59 14.26
CA VAL A 241 8.90 -27.67 13.93
C VAL A 241 10.33 -27.40 14.40
N ALA A 242 10.73 -26.13 14.53
CA ALA A 242 12.07 -25.75 14.95
C ALA A 242 12.07 -24.40 15.68
N PRO A 243 11.38 -24.29 16.83
CA PRO A 243 11.28 -23.04 17.58
C PRO A 243 12.65 -22.48 17.98
N CYS A 244 13.68 -23.33 18.13
CA CYS A 244 15.05 -22.91 18.41
C CYS A 244 15.70 -22.07 17.29
N LYS A 245 15.12 -22.02 16.08
CA LYS A 245 15.60 -21.20 14.96
C LYS A 245 14.96 -19.81 14.93
N LEU A 246 13.93 -19.57 15.75
CA LEU A 246 13.28 -18.27 15.85
C LEU A 246 14.09 -17.31 16.72
N SER A 247 14.01 -16.04 16.35
CA SER A 247 14.38 -14.93 17.23
C SER A 247 13.36 -14.79 18.36
N ASP A 248 13.69 -14.00 19.39
CA ASP A 248 12.75 -13.69 20.46
C ASP A 248 11.52 -12.93 19.91
N LEU A 249 10.32 -13.51 20.10
CA LEU A 249 9.06 -12.97 19.59
C LEU A 249 8.48 -11.93 20.56
N ASN A 250 9.21 -10.83 20.72
CA ASN A 250 8.83 -9.76 21.64
C ASN A 250 7.54 -9.05 21.15
N THR A 251 6.61 -8.79 22.07
CA THR A 251 5.37 -8.05 21.78
C THR A 251 5.60 -6.57 21.48
N GLY A 252 6.71 -6.00 21.97
CA GLY A 252 7.10 -4.62 21.66
C GLY A 252 7.36 -4.40 20.16
N ASP A 253 7.71 -5.46 19.44
CA ASP A 253 7.95 -5.42 17.99
C ASP A 253 6.68 -5.37 17.15
N GLU A 254 5.49 -5.31 17.76
CA GLU A 254 4.24 -5.33 17.02
C GLU A 254 3.61 -3.96 16.75
N ALA A 255 3.92 -2.97 17.59
CA ALA A 255 3.22 -1.68 17.55
C ALA A 255 3.49 -0.93 16.23
N HIS A 256 4.74 -0.97 15.75
CA HIS A 256 5.21 -0.13 14.65
C HIS A 256 4.58 -0.47 13.29
N TYR A 257 4.24 -1.73 13.02
CA TYR A 257 3.61 -2.13 11.76
C TYR A 257 2.07 -2.11 11.83
N LYS A 258 1.45 -2.03 13.02
CA LYS A 258 -0.02 -2.06 13.14
C LYS A 258 -0.60 -0.72 12.72
N LEU A 259 -1.74 -0.76 12.03
CA LEU A 259 -2.54 0.45 11.82
C LEU A 259 -3.20 0.87 13.13
N HIS A 260 -3.26 2.18 13.36
CA HIS A 260 -3.80 2.82 14.54
C HIS A 260 -5.33 2.94 14.42
N THR A 261 -6.02 1.83 14.67
CA THR A 261 -7.48 1.73 14.65
C THR A 261 -8.05 1.81 16.06
N LYS A 262 -9.27 2.35 16.21
CA LYS A 262 -10.02 2.27 17.45
C LYS A 262 -10.54 0.85 17.66
N SER A 263 -10.74 0.46 18.91
CA SER A 263 -11.34 -0.85 19.24
C SER A 263 -12.77 -1.02 18.68
N SER A 264 -13.49 0.08 18.49
CA SER A 264 -14.82 0.13 17.86
C SER A 264 -14.80 0.14 16.33
N ASP A 265 -13.63 0.21 15.68
CA ASP A 265 -13.55 0.15 14.23
C ASP A 265 -13.87 -1.26 13.73
N ARG A 266 -14.57 -1.34 12.57
CA ARG A 266 -14.93 -2.63 11.95
C ARG A 266 -13.73 -3.52 11.62
N VAL A 267 -12.56 -2.91 11.35
CA VAL A 267 -11.34 -3.60 10.97
C VAL A 267 -10.23 -3.14 11.90
N THR A 268 -9.73 -4.07 12.74
CA THR A 268 -8.70 -3.81 13.75
C THR A 268 -7.40 -4.58 13.51
N TYR A 269 -7.36 -5.36 12.42
CA TYR A 269 -6.24 -6.23 12.01
C TYR A 269 -5.45 -5.65 10.83
N GLY A 270 -5.42 -4.33 10.72
CA GLY A 270 -4.69 -3.61 9.68
C GLY A 270 -3.19 -3.55 9.97
N VAL A 271 -2.36 -3.70 8.94
CA VAL A 271 -0.90 -3.60 9.04
C VAL A 271 -0.29 -2.79 7.89
N ASP A 272 0.85 -2.16 8.12
CA ASP A 272 1.77 -1.73 7.07
C ASP A 272 2.47 -2.96 6.47
N HIS A 273 2.30 -3.17 5.17
CA HIS A 273 2.74 -4.40 4.51
C HIS A 273 4.25 -4.62 4.63
N GLU A 274 5.03 -3.58 4.30
CA GLU A 274 6.50 -3.66 4.24
C GLU A 274 7.09 -3.88 5.63
N SER A 275 6.66 -3.09 6.62
CA SER A 275 7.13 -3.23 8.00
C SER A 275 6.75 -4.58 8.60
N TYR A 276 5.54 -5.09 8.33
CA TYR A 276 5.10 -6.39 8.81
C TYR A 276 5.90 -7.53 8.18
N ALA A 277 6.07 -7.54 6.85
CA ALA A 277 6.86 -8.55 6.16
C ALA A 277 8.31 -8.59 6.66
N TYR A 278 8.93 -7.42 6.85
CA TYR A 278 10.27 -7.31 7.39
C TYR A 278 10.37 -7.82 8.83
N GLN A 279 9.40 -7.51 9.69
CA GLN A 279 9.37 -8.04 11.04
C GLN A 279 9.30 -9.57 11.06
N LEU A 280 8.44 -10.19 10.22
CA LEU A 280 8.38 -11.65 10.14
C LEU A 280 9.70 -12.25 9.65
N ALA A 281 10.40 -11.56 8.74
CA ALA A 281 11.72 -12.00 8.29
C ALA A 281 12.77 -11.93 9.41
N LEU A 282 12.75 -10.90 10.27
CA LEU A 282 13.61 -10.81 11.46
C LEU A 282 13.29 -11.91 12.47
N ASP A 283 12.01 -12.16 12.73
CA ASP A 283 11.54 -13.22 13.63
C ASP A 283 12.04 -14.61 13.17
N MET A 284 12.15 -14.83 11.86
CA MET A 284 12.65 -16.07 11.25
C MET A 284 14.16 -16.08 10.96
N ASN A 285 14.94 -15.08 11.36
CA ASN A 285 16.36 -14.95 10.99
C ASN A 285 16.61 -15.06 9.47
N SER A 286 15.69 -14.50 8.67
CA SER A 286 15.66 -14.58 7.21
C SER A 286 15.84 -13.23 6.52
N ALA A 287 16.01 -12.15 7.29
CA ALA A 287 16.26 -10.80 6.78
C ALA A 287 17.77 -10.61 6.46
N PRO A 288 18.19 -10.55 5.18
CA PRO A 288 19.61 -10.43 4.84
C PRO A 288 20.17 -9.05 5.18
N GLY A 289 21.31 -9.03 5.86
CA GLY A 289 22.10 -7.83 6.10
C GLY A 289 23.07 -7.51 4.97
N ILE A 290 23.70 -6.33 5.03
CA ILE A 290 24.68 -5.92 4.01
C ILE A 290 25.86 -6.90 3.91
N VAL A 291 26.28 -7.46 5.05
CA VAL A 291 27.35 -8.47 5.11
C VAL A 291 26.90 -9.77 4.43
N ASP A 292 25.64 -10.17 4.60
CA ASP A 292 25.10 -11.35 3.94
C ASP A 292 25.03 -11.15 2.43
N ILE A 293 24.57 -9.98 1.97
CA ILE A 293 24.56 -9.61 0.55
C ILE A 293 25.98 -9.66 -0.01
N TRP A 294 26.94 -9.06 0.68
CA TRP A 294 28.34 -9.09 0.25
C TRP A 294 28.89 -10.53 0.17
N ARG A 295 28.60 -11.36 1.18
CA ARG A 295 28.97 -12.78 1.20
C ARG A 295 28.34 -13.55 0.03
N ILE A 296 27.05 -13.35 -0.25
CA ILE A 296 26.33 -14.00 -1.36
C ILE A 296 26.98 -13.62 -2.70
N THR A 297 27.29 -12.33 -2.89
CA THR A 297 27.94 -11.86 -4.12
C THR A 297 29.32 -12.49 -4.33
N TRP A 298 30.07 -12.75 -3.26
CA TRP A 298 31.41 -13.33 -3.35
C TRP A 298 31.42 -14.85 -3.50
N THR A 299 30.44 -15.54 -2.93
CA THR A 299 30.39 -17.01 -2.89
C THR A 299 29.70 -17.63 -4.10
N THR A 300 28.85 -16.88 -4.80
CA THR A 300 28.11 -17.38 -5.96
C THR A 300 28.99 -17.29 -7.21
N GLN A 301 29.56 -18.42 -7.63
CA GLN A 301 30.58 -18.51 -8.69
C GLN A 301 30.16 -18.03 -10.11
N ASN A 302 28.91 -17.60 -10.32
CA ASN A 302 28.36 -17.22 -11.63
C ASN A 302 27.69 -15.83 -11.68
N LEU A 303 27.86 -14.98 -10.66
CA LEU A 303 27.32 -13.62 -10.70
C LEU A 303 28.23 -12.68 -11.49
N THR A 304 27.69 -12.11 -12.57
CA THR A 304 28.36 -10.99 -13.27
C THR A 304 28.38 -9.73 -12.38
N MET A 305 29.30 -8.79 -12.64
CA MET A 305 29.33 -7.49 -11.95
C MET A 305 27.98 -6.77 -12.00
N ARG A 306 27.31 -6.83 -13.15
CA ARG A 306 25.94 -6.32 -13.33
C ARG A 306 24.96 -6.95 -12.36
N SER A 307 25.01 -8.27 -12.18
CA SER A 307 24.12 -9.00 -11.27
C SER A 307 24.39 -8.68 -9.81
N MET A 308 25.66 -8.50 -9.43
CA MET A 308 26.04 -8.06 -8.08
C MET A 308 25.49 -6.66 -7.77
N CYS A 309 25.64 -5.70 -8.69
CA CYS A 309 25.06 -4.36 -8.54
C CYS A 309 23.53 -4.41 -8.46
N ARG A 310 22.87 -5.22 -9.31
CA ARG A 310 21.41 -5.40 -9.27
C ARG A 310 20.96 -5.93 -7.92
N LEU A 311 21.61 -6.96 -7.39
CA LEU A 311 21.27 -7.55 -6.11
C LEU A 311 21.35 -6.51 -4.98
N PHE A 312 22.44 -5.73 -4.94
CA PHE A 312 22.63 -4.68 -3.94
C PHE A 312 21.55 -3.59 -4.02
N ILE A 313 21.29 -3.08 -5.23
CA ILE A 313 20.28 -2.03 -5.46
C ILE A 313 18.88 -2.55 -5.12
N ILE A 314 18.54 -3.78 -5.52
CA ILE A 314 17.24 -4.37 -5.25
C ILE A 314 17.08 -4.62 -3.75
N TRP A 315 18.10 -5.16 -3.07
CA TRP A 315 18.11 -5.31 -1.62
C TRP A 315 17.80 -3.99 -0.91
N ALA A 316 18.51 -2.91 -1.25
CA ALA A 316 18.36 -1.60 -0.63
C ALA A 316 17.05 -0.88 -0.99
N PHE A 317 16.73 -0.77 -2.28
CA PHE A 317 15.69 0.14 -2.77
C PHE A 317 14.43 -0.56 -3.29
N GLY A 318 14.46 -1.88 -3.47
CA GLY A 318 13.29 -2.66 -3.84
C GLY A 318 12.34 -2.88 -2.66
N ALA A 319 11.09 -3.21 -2.95
CA ALA A 319 10.12 -3.64 -1.94
C ALA A 319 10.55 -4.96 -1.26
N HIS A 320 9.86 -5.35 -0.20
CA HIS A 320 10.12 -6.55 0.59
C HIS A 320 9.49 -7.75 -0.09
N PHE A 321 10.06 -8.11 -1.23
CA PHE A 321 9.72 -9.33 -1.93
C PHE A 321 10.08 -10.52 -1.05
N ASN A 322 9.18 -11.49 -0.90
CA ASN A 322 9.46 -12.70 -0.14
C ASN A 322 10.74 -13.41 -0.64
N THR A 323 11.04 -13.34 -1.94
CA THR A 323 12.30 -13.82 -2.53
C THR A 323 13.55 -13.24 -1.86
N LYS A 324 13.54 -11.98 -1.41
CA LYS A 324 14.64 -11.40 -0.62
C LYS A 324 14.88 -12.16 0.68
N PHE A 325 13.80 -12.55 1.35
CA PHE A 325 13.84 -13.32 2.59
C PHE A 325 14.07 -14.82 2.36
N ARG A 326 14.26 -15.24 1.11
CA ARG A 326 14.69 -16.59 0.73
C ARG A 326 16.19 -16.64 0.39
N LEU A 327 16.92 -15.55 0.53
CA LEU A 327 18.39 -15.53 0.33
C LEU A 327 19.13 -16.23 1.46
N ILE A 328 18.62 -16.11 2.69
CA ILE A 328 19.20 -16.70 3.91
C ILE A 328 18.08 -17.25 4.80
N GLY A 329 18.47 -17.86 5.92
CA GLY A 329 17.54 -18.31 6.95
C GLY A 329 16.95 -19.71 6.69
N PRO A 330 16.01 -20.15 7.54
CA PRO A 330 15.48 -21.52 7.54
C PRO A 330 14.74 -21.91 6.27
N TRP A 331 14.33 -20.92 5.49
CA TRP A 331 13.54 -21.06 4.27
C TRP A 331 14.32 -20.69 3.00
N ALA A 332 15.65 -20.62 3.09
CA ALA A 332 16.51 -20.25 1.97
C ALA A 332 16.23 -21.09 0.71
N TRP A 333 16.31 -20.45 -0.46
CA TRP A 333 16.03 -21.07 -1.75
C TRP A 333 17.17 -20.79 -2.73
N GLY A 334 17.76 -21.84 -3.30
CA GLY A 334 18.94 -21.75 -4.16
C GLY A 334 18.78 -20.81 -5.38
N SER A 335 17.56 -20.68 -5.92
CA SER A 335 17.29 -19.81 -7.07
C SER A 335 16.89 -18.37 -6.69
N ALA A 336 16.81 -18.04 -5.39
CA ALA A 336 16.38 -16.72 -4.94
C ALA A 336 17.27 -15.59 -5.50
N THR A 337 18.59 -15.80 -5.50
CA THR A 337 19.56 -14.84 -6.04
C THR A 337 19.35 -14.59 -7.53
N GLU A 338 19.23 -15.65 -8.33
CA GLU A 338 19.02 -15.57 -9.79
C GLU A 338 17.74 -14.80 -10.13
N ILE A 339 16.66 -15.09 -9.41
CA ILE A 339 15.37 -14.44 -9.62
C ILE A 339 15.44 -12.97 -9.22
N LEU A 340 16.08 -12.63 -8.10
CA LEU A 340 16.20 -11.23 -7.68
C LEU A 340 17.00 -10.40 -8.68
N VAL A 341 18.00 -10.95 -9.36
CA VAL A 341 18.80 -10.20 -10.35
C VAL A 341 18.19 -10.20 -11.76
N SER A 342 17.05 -10.87 -11.94
CA SER A 342 16.31 -10.92 -13.21
C SER A 342 15.79 -9.55 -13.63
N ASP A 343 15.42 -9.45 -14.91
CA ASP A 343 14.85 -8.21 -15.45
C ASP A 343 13.50 -7.85 -14.83
N GLU A 344 12.73 -8.83 -14.34
CA GLU A 344 11.43 -8.58 -13.70
C GLU A 344 11.58 -7.72 -12.45
N PHE A 345 12.46 -8.12 -11.53
CA PHE A 345 12.72 -7.37 -10.31
C PHE A 345 13.48 -6.07 -10.61
N TRP A 346 14.40 -6.08 -11.57
CA TRP A 346 15.12 -4.88 -11.98
C TRP A 346 14.19 -3.79 -12.51
N HIS A 347 13.17 -4.16 -13.28
CA HIS A 347 12.16 -3.22 -13.79
C HIS A 347 11.32 -2.57 -12.69
N THR A 348 11.26 -3.13 -11.48
CA THR A 348 10.61 -2.46 -10.33
C THR A 348 11.40 -1.27 -9.80
N ILE A 349 12.71 -1.24 -10.07
CA ILE A 349 13.62 -0.15 -9.72
C ILE A 349 13.72 0.87 -10.84
N THR A 350 14.02 0.44 -12.07
CA THR A 350 14.34 1.37 -13.17
C THR A 350 13.14 2.17 -13.66
N ARG A 351 11.92 1.69 -13.44
CA ARG A 351 10.69 2.43 -13.77
C ARG A 351 10.41 3.60 -12.81
N ARG A 352 11.32 3.93 -11.88
CA ARG A 352 11.23 5.07 -10.94
C ARG A 352 11.86 6.31 -11.59
N PRO A 353 11.08 7.26 -12.12
CA PRO A 353 11.59 8.32 -13.00
C PRO A 353 12.61 9.24 -12.31
N LEU A 354 12.39 9.57 -11.03
CA LEU A 354 13.18 10.58 -10.30
C LEU A 354 14.47 10.04 -9.65
N LEU A 355 14.58 8.72 -9.41
CA LEU A 355 15.76 8.13 -8.76
C LEU A 355 16.69 7.44 -9.76
N PHE A 356 16.12 6.78 -10.77
CA PHE A 356 16.87 5.86 -11.63
C PHE A 356 16.47 5.95 -13.12
N GLY A 357 15.44 6.72 -13.48
CA GLY A 357 14.90 6.79 -14.84
C GLY A 357 15.77 7.56 -15.83
N GLU A 358 16.41 8.65 -15.41
CA GLU A 358 17.34 9.42 -16.27
C GLU A 358 18.82 9.19 -15.89
N THR A 359 19.12 8.93 -14.61
CA THR A 359 20.48 8.78 -14.06
C THR A 359 21.08 7.38 -14.23
N ILE A 360 20.27 6.32 -14.37
CA ILE A 360 20.73 4.94 -14.64
C ILE A 360 20.44 4.62 -16.11
N THR A 361 20.85 5.51 -17.01
CA THR A 361 21.27 5.04 -18.32
C THR A 361 22.68 4.46 -18.17
N ILE A 362 22.81 3.31 -17.49
CA ILE A 362 24.02 2.47 -17.52
C ILE A 362 24.16 1.81 -18.92
N SER A 363 23.91 2.58 -19.97
CA SER A 363 24.42 2.34 -21.31
C SER A 363 25.60 3.27 -21.62
N GLN A 364 25.83 4.31 -20.80
CA GLN A 364 26.96 5.24 -20.95
C GLN A 364 28.11 4.99 -19.96
N LEU A 365 27.86 4.34 -18.82
CA LEU A 365 28.89 3.94 -17.84
C LEU A 365 29.47 2.52 -18.05
N LEU A 366 28.93 1.75 -19.01
CA LEU A 366 29.36 0.36 -19.32
C LEU A 366 29.75 0.16 -20.80
N ARG A 367 30.12 1.23 -21.52
CA ARG A 367 30.87 1.13 -22.80
C ARG A 367 32.37 1.27 -22.55
N GLY A 368 32.87 0.57 -21.53
CA GLY A 368 34.28 0.33 -21.27
C GLY A 368 34.47 -1.15 -21.05
#